data_AF-A0A7T6VS09-F1
#
_entry.id   AF-A0A7T6VS09-F1
#
_cell.length_a   1.000
_cell.length_b   1.000
_cell.length_c   1.000
_cell.angle_alpha   90.00
_cell.angle_beta   90.00
_cell.angle_gamma   90.00
#
_symmetry.space_group_name_H-M   'P 1'
#
loop_
_entity.id
_entity.type
_entity.pdbx_description
1 polymer ?
#
loop_
_entity_poly.entity_id
_entity_poly.type
_entity_poly.pdbx_seq_one_letter_code
_entity_poly.pdbx_strand_id
1 'polypeptide(L)'
;MNNKKNFLKFKVLGIFLSLVLILTSCSSPAEKETNSTDVSQKQEVTIETRKITNVDGTEYEIPEEITGVAPTIGAFAHITAMLGGSEKLVATIPNLSDLFKTVWPKTNPDGYDTSNIEDIIASGAQITYGPNYTEEQMQQLEAANIVTLKVNAFSNVEEMKNIVTLIGDILGDDAPEKAKEFNEYYDNNISFVKEKTKDLKEEEKIKVLNLRTSGGNYTTVNGKDISAEYAKAAGGIFVSDSYEGVSGEMTVNAEQILEWNPDVIFTMGAESGETIKNDPALASVEAVKNEQVFVEPSGTYPWSVRSAEGALMPLFLGKIMYPDIFEDLSIEDETKKFYDEIYGYKLSEEEVETIMAGEK
;
A
#
# COMPACT_ATOMS: atom_id res chain seq x y z
N MET A 1 29.42 28.53 38.32
CA MET A 1 29.51 27.95 39.68
C MET A 1 29.13 26.48 39.61
N ASN A 2 30.09 25.63 39.96
CA ASN A 2 30.05 24.18 40.25
C ASN A 2 28.75 23.39 40.02
N ASN A 3 28.86 22.29 39.26
CA ASN A 3 28.72 20.97 39.89
C ASN A 3 29.48 19.85 39.15
N LYS A 4 30.14 19.02 39.96
CA LYS A 4 31.20 18.07 39.62
C LYS A 4 30.65 16.74 39.09
N LYS A 5 31.34 16.20 38.07
CA LYS A 5 31.33 14.79 37.68
C LYS A 5 32.19 13.98 38.66
N ASN A 6 31.70 12.82 39.10
CA ASN A 6 32.51 11.77 39.74
C ASN A 6 32.59 10.56 38.80
N PHE A 7 33.81 10.21 38.40
CA PHE A 7 34.17 8.97 37.70
C PHE A 7 34.92 8.09 38.71
N LEU A 8 34.52 6.83 38.86
CA LEU A 8 35.26 5.84 39.66
C LEU A 8 35.67 4.66 38.77
N LYS A 9 36.97 4.32 38.84
CA LYS A 9 37.70 3.29 38.08
C LYS A 9 37.74 1.97 38.84
N PHE A 10 37.74 0.82 38.15
CA PHE A 10 38.36 -0.46 38.57
C PHE A 10 38.66 -1.29 37.30
N LYS A 11 39.91 -1.41 36.83
CA LYS A 11 41.04 -2.31 37.19
C LYS A 11 40.86 -3.80 36.84
N VAL A 12 41.63 -4.20 35.82
CA VAL A 12 41.99 -5.56 35.37
C VAL A 12 42.94 -6.24 36.37
N LEU A 13 42.84 -7.56 36.53
CA LEU A 13 43.91 -8.43 37.01
C LEU A 13 43.71 -9.88 36.50
N GLY A 14 44.79 -10.53 36.07
CA GLY A 14 44.78 -11.89 35.53
C GLY A 14 45.72 -12.86 36.25
N ILE A 15 45.81 -14.06 35.65
CA ILE A 15 46.84 -15.13 35.77
C ILE A 15 46.76 -16.02 37.03
N PHE A 16 46.61 -17.35 36.85
CA PHE A 16 47.68 -18.32 37.18
C PHE A 16 47.41 -19.76 36.69
N LEU A 17 48.49 -20.31 36.15
CA LEU A 17 48.73 -21.64 35.61
C LEU A 17 49.14 -22.61 36.73
N SER A 18 48.73 -23.88 36.72
CA SER A 18 49.53 -24.95 37.35
C SER A 18 49.28 -26.34 36.75
N LEU A 19 50.40 -26.89 36.27
CA LEU A 19 50.68 -28.26 35.82
C LEU A 19 50.67 -29.26 36.98
N VAL A 20 50.23 -30.50 36.72
CA VAL A 20 50.79 -31.71 37.36
C VAL A 20 50.91 -32.83 36.32
N LEU A 21 52.14 -33.30 36.11
CA LEU A 21 52.56 -34.50 35.37
C LEU A 21 52.68 -35.69 36.34
N ILE A 22 52.20 -36.90 36.00
CA ILE A 22 52.84 -38.18 36.37
C ILE A 22 52.62 -39.27 35.29
N LEU A 23 53.73 -39.63 34.62
CA LEU A 23 54.27 -40.94 34.19
C LEU A 23 53.42 -42.08 33.56
N THR A 24 53.71 -42.32 32.29
CA THR A 24 53.97 -43.59 31.55
C THR A 24 53.59 -44.97 32.14
N SER A 25 52.81 -45.74 31.36
CA SER A 25 53.04 -47.18 31.13
C SER A 25 52.42 -47.61 29.78
N CYS A 26 53.25 -48.18 28.91
CA CYS A 26 52.85 -48.80 27.63
C CYS A 26 52.24 -50.19 27.86
N SER A 27 51.09 -50.47 27.26
CA SER A 27 50.70 -51.81 26.79
C SER A 27 49.31 -51.75 26.12
N SER A 28 49.27 -52.00 24.81
CA SER A 28 48.09 -52.46 24.04
C SER A 28 48.50 -53.77 23.35
N PRO A 29 47.59 -54.67 22.94
CA PRO A 29 46.19 -54.40 22.57
C PRO A 29 45.14 -55.41 23.07
N ALA A 30 43.89 -54.96 23.24
CA ALA A 30 42.71 -55.79 23.01
C ALA A 30 41.48 -54.89 22.83
N GLU A 31 40.88 -54.97 21.65
CA GLU A 31 39.63 -54.32 21.27
C GLU A 31 38.48 -54.64 22.23
N LYS A 32 37.77 -53.58 22.64
CA LYS A 32 36.34 -53.59 22.94
C LYS A 32 35.84 -52.16 22.84
N GLU A 33 35.44 -51.76 21.64
CA GLU A 33 34.67 -50.54 21.44
C GLU A 33 33.36 -50.65 22.22
N THR A 34 33.22 -49.76 23.20
CA THR A 34 31.94 -49.47 23.84
C THR A 34 31.58 -48.09 23.32
N ASN A 35 30.61 -48.04 22.40
CA ASN A 35 30.15 -46.80 21.79
C ASN A 35 29.51 -45.89 22.85
N SER A 36 30.25 -44.86 23.25
CA SER A 36 29.72 -43.65 23.85
C SER A 36 29.95 -42.50 22.87
N THR A 37 28.90 -42.12 22.15
CA THR A 37 28.81 -40.83 21.45
C THR A 37 27.34 -40.47 21.38
N ASP A 38 26.86 -39.87 22.48
CA ASP A 38 25.71 -38.97 22.44
C ASP A 38 26.22 -37.67 21.83
N VAL A 39 26.08 -37.54 20.51
CA VAL A 39 26.25 -36.29 19.78
C VAL A 39 24.87 -35.79 19.47
N SER A 40 24.41 -34.84 20.26
CA SER A 40 23.26 -33.99 19.96
C SER A 40 23.52 -33.28 18.63
N GLN A 41 22.97 -33.82 17.55
CA GLN A 41 22.86 -33.14 16.27
C GLN A 41 21.80 -32.04 16.42
N LYS A 42 22.27 -30.80 16.57
CA LYS A 42 21.46 -29.62 16.32
C LYS A 42 21.13 -29.64 14.83
N GLN A 43 19.94 -30.13 14.46
CA GLN A 43 19.43 -30.00 13.09
C GLN A 43 19.40 -28.52 12.74
N GLU A 44 20.28 -28.09 11.84
CA GLU A 44 20.07 -26.85 11.10
C GLU A 44 18.77 -27.04 10.31
N VAL A 45 17.74 -26.30 10.69
CA VAL A 45 16.52 -26.17 9.88
C VAL A 45 16.94 -25.37 8.66
N THR A 46 17.23 -26.04 7.56
CA THR A 46 17.36 -25.40 6.26
C THR A 46 15.98 -24.90 5.85
N ILE A 47 15.79 -23.59 5.89
CA ILE A 47 14.60 -22.93 5.35
C ILE A 47 14.72 -23.07 3.82
N GLU A 48 13.77 -23.76 3.20
CA GLU A 48 13.66 -23.78 1.74
C GLU A 48 13.34 -22.36 1.25
N THR A 49 13.96 -21.96 0.14
CA THR A 49 13.84 -20.61 -0.42
C THR A 49 13.46 -20.67 -1.89
N ARG A 50 12.78 -19.61 -2.33
CA ARG A 50 12.48 -19.33 -3.74
C ARG A 50 12.92 -17.93 -4.13
N LYS A 51 13.11 -17.75 -5.43
CA LYS A 51 13.43 -16.46 -6.01
C LYS A 51 12.17 -15.69 -6.36
N ILE A 52 12.22 -14.38 -6.15
CA ILE A 52 11.25 -13.41 -6.67
C ILE A 52 11.99 -12.25 -7.32
N THR A 53 11.30 -11.53 -8.21
CA THR A 53 11.85 -10.35 -8.90
C THR A 53 11.03 -9.12 -8.51
N ASN A 54 11.68 -8.13 -7.91
CA ASN A 54 11.08 -6.85 -7.56
C ASN A 54 10.74 -6.03 -8.82
N VAL A 55 9.91 -5.00 -8.68
CA VAL A 55 9.49 -4.14 -9.80
C VAL A 55 10.63 -3.36 -10.47
N ASP A 56 11.77 -3.21 -9.81
CA ASP A 56 12.98 -2.62 -10.40
C ASP A 56 13.91 -3.66 -11.07
N GLY A 57 13.50 -4.93 -11.11
CA GLY A 57 14.26 -6.05 -11.65
C GLY A 57 15.23 -6.70 -10.68
N THR A 58 15.34 -6.22 -9.44
CA THR A 58 16.21 -6.83 -8.42
C THR A 58 15.67 -8.21 -8.02
N GLU A 59 16.53 -9.23 -8.06
CA GLU A 59 16.18 -10.57 -7.57
C GLU A 59 16.41 -10.69 -6.06
N TYR A 60 15.46 -11.32 -5.38
CA TYR A 60 15.54 -11.65 -3.96
C TYR A 60 15.34 -13.15 -3.75
N GLU A 61 16.01 -13.73 -2.76
CA GLU A 61 15.65 -15.04 -2.21
C GLU A 61 14.80 -14.82 -0.97
N ILE A 62 13.60 -15.42 -0.96
CA ILE A 62 12.65 -15.38 0.14
C ILE A 62 12.34 -16.80 0.61
N PRO A 63 11.83 -17.00 1.84
CA PRO A 63 11.35 -18.31 2.26
C PRO A 63 10.31 -18.86 1.27
N GLU A 64 10.33 -20.18 1.05
CA GLU A 64 9.36 -20.88 0.20
C GLU A 64 7.93 -20.58 0.67
N GLU A 65 7.72 -20.77 1.98
CA GLU A 65 6.46 -20.56 2.67
C GLU A 65 6.48 -19.25 3.46
N ILE A 66 5.56 -18.34 3.12
CA ILE A 66 5.39 -17.06 3.80
C ILE A 66 4.26 -17.14 4.82
N THR A 67 4.62 -16.92 6.08
CA THR A 67 3.71 -16.87 7.24
C THR A 67 3.57 -15.47 7.82
N GLY A 68 4.46 -14.53 7.49
CA GLY A 68 4.43 -13.18 8.06
C GLY A 68 5.04 -12.12 7.14
N VAL A 69 4.27 -11.07 6.83
CA VAL A 69 4.68 -9.91 6.04
C VAL A 69 4.33 -8.58 6.74
N ALA A 70 5.12 -7.56 6.44
CA ALA A 70 4.99 -6.21 7.00
C ALA A 70 5.05 -5.12 5.89
N PRO A 71 3.96 -4.84 5.17
CA PRO A 71 3.88 -3.72 4.23
C PRO A 71 3.90 -2.37 4.94
N THR A 72 4.74 -1.43 4.50
CA THR A 72 4.95 -0.16 5.21
C THR A 72 4.03 0.98 4.78
N ILE A 73 3.10 0.74 3.84
CA ILE A 73 2.06 1.69 3.44
C ILE A 73 0.69 1.00 3.36
N GLY A 74 -0.37 1.76 3.60
CA GLY A 74 -1.75 1.24 3.63
C GLY A 74 -2.22 0.61 2.33
N ALA A 75 -1.81 1.18 1.19
CA ALA A 75 -2.05 0.61 -0.13
C ALA A 75 -1.54 -0.83 -0.26
N PHE A 76 -0.36 -1.11 0.26
CA PHE A 76 0.28 -2.42 0.15
C PHE A 76 -0.34 -3.40 1.15
N ALA A 77 -0.67 -2.96 2.36
CA ALA A 77 -1.49 -3.76 3.29
C ALA A 77 -2.83 -4.15 2.66
N HIS A 78 -3.45 -3.22 1.92
CA HIS A 78 -4.69 -3.45 1.21
C HIS A 78 -4.58 -4.46 0.08
N ILE A 79 -3.60 -4.32 -0.82
CA ILE A 79 -3.37 -5.30 -1.88
C ILE A 79 -3.06 -6.68 -1.29
N THR A 80 -2.31 -6.74 -0.20
CA THR A 80 -1.98 -8.00 0.48
C THR A 80 -3.22 -8.71 0.99
N ALA A 81 -4.12 -7.96 1.64
CA ALA A 81 -5.36 -8.52 2.17
C ALA A 81 -6.30 -8.97 1.04
N MET A 82 -6.44 -8.16 -0.01
CA MET A 82 -7.18 -8.49 -1.23
C MET A 82 -6.72 -9.81 -1.85
N LEU A 83 -5.41 -10.06 -1.90
CA LEU A 83 -4.85 -11.28 -2.48
C LEU A 83 -4.96 -12.51 -1.56
N GLY A 84 -5.71 -12.42 -0.46
CA GLY A 84 -5.88 -13.51 0.51
C GLY A 84 -4.78 -13.58 1.57
N GLY A 85 -3.86 -12.60 1.60
CA GLY A 85 -2.75 -12.54 2.55
C GLY A 85 -3.09 -11.90 3.89
N SER A 86 -4.37 -11.66 4.22
CA SER A 86 -4.75 -10.93 5.43
C SER A 86 -4.25 -11.58 6.73
N GLU A 87 -4.26 -12.91 6.80
CA GLU A 87 -3.73 -13.65 7.97
C GLU A 87 -2.20 -13.66 8.02
N LYS A 88 -1.52 -13.36 6.90
CA LYS A 88 -0.06 -13.22 6.81
C LYS A 88 0.40 -11.80 7.19
N LEU A 89 -0.50 -10.83 7.35
CA LEU A 89 -0.17 -9.46 7.80
C LEU A 89 0.12 -9.43 9.30
N VAL A 90 1.38 -9.46 9.69
CA VAL A 90 1.82 -9.44 11.10
C VAL A 90 2.16 -8.03 11.62
N ALA A 91 2.33 -7.06 10.71
CA ALA A 91 2.45 -5.65 11.01
C ALA A 91 1.88 -4.83 9.85
N THR A 92 1.27 -3.67 10.13
CA THR A 92 0.72 -2.76 9.11
C THR A 92 0.93 -1.30 9.51
N ILE A 93 0.57 -0.36 8.65
CA ILE A 93 0.38 1.03 9.06
C ILE A 93 -0.69 1.14 10.16
N PRO A 94 -0.63 2.18 11.00
CA PRO A 94 -1.72 2.49 11.91
C PRO A 94 -2.92 3.04 11.12
N ASN A 95 -4.11 2.99 11.72
CA ASN A 95 -5.32 3.61 11.19
C ASN A 95 -5.87 3.03 9.87
N LEU A 96 -5.80 1.70 9.71
CA LEU A 96 -6.67 1.00 8.74
C LEU A 96 -8.14 1.35 9.01
N SER A 97 -8.94 1.50 7.95
CA SER A 97 -10.36 1.85 8.08
C SER A 97 -11.14 0.77 8.83
N ASP A 98 -12.28 1.15 9.42
CA ASP A 98 -13.10 0.17 10.13
C ASP A 98 -13.67 -0.87 9.17
N LEU A 99 -14.06 -0.47 7.95
CA LEU A 99 -14.49 -1.41 6.91
C LEU A 99 -13.36 -2.39 6.53
N PHE A 100 -12.11 -1.93 6.41
CA PHE A 100 -10.97 -2.83 6.19
C PHE A 100 -10.91 -3.93 7.26
N LYS A 101 -11.05 -3.57 8.54
CA LYS A 101 -11.01 -4.52 9.66
C LYS A 101 -12.24 -5.42 9.67
N THR A 102 -13.39 -4.95 9.20
CA THR A 102 -14.60 -5.76 9.06
C THR A 102 -14.43 -6.82 7.96
N VAL A 103 -13.86 -6.44 6.81
CA VAL A 103 -13.59 -7.36 5.69
C VAL A 103 -12.49 -8.37 6.05
N TRP A 104 -11.42 -7.92 6.74
CA TRP A 104 -10.27 -8.74 7.10
C TRP A 104 -9.93 -8.70 8.60
N PRO A 105 -10.78 -9.28 9.48
CA PRO A 105 -10.69 -9.12 10.94
C PRO A 105 -9.51 -9.78 11.61
N LYS A 106 -8.76 -10.63 10.90
CA LYS A 106 -7.56 -11.32 11.41
C LYS A 106 -6.26 -10.58 11.09
N THR A 107 -6.33 -9.43 10.44
CA THR A 107 -5.15 -8.63 10.07
C THR A 107 -4.47 -8.07 11.31
N ASN A 108 -3.14 -8.21 11.40
CA ASN A 108 -2.28 -7.59 12.41
C ASN A 108 -2.83 -7.73 13.85
N PRO A 109 -3.02 -8.96 14.34
CA PRO A 109 -3.73 -9.22 15.60
C PRO A 109 -3.03 -8.61 16.83
N ASP A 110 -1.71 -8.45 16.77
CA ASP A 110 -0.89 -7.90 17.86
C ASP A 110 -0.66 -6.39 17.76
N GLY A 111 -1.11 -5.76 16.65
CA GLY A 111 -1.12 -4.31 16.50
C GLY A 111 0.25 -3.66 16.26
N TYR A 112 1.19 -4.37 15.63
CA TYR A 112 2.52 -3.84 15.30
C TYR A 112 2.45 -2.76 14.22
N ASP A 113 3.17 -1.65 14.43
CA ASP A 113 3.17 -0.47 13.55
C ASP A 113 4.41 -0.42 12.64
N THR A 114 4.19 -0.50 11.33
CA THR A 114 5.28 -0.49 10.33
C THR A 114 5.99 0.85 10.14
N SER A 115 5.53 1.93 10.77
CA SER A 115 6.28 3.19 10.86
C SER A 115 7.45 3.10 11.84
N ASN A 116 7.47 2.06 12.68
CA ASN A 116 8.51 1.75 13.64
C ASN A 116 9.23 0.46 13.24
N ILE A 117 10.56 0.50 13.08
CA ILE A 117 11.32 -0.68 12.63
C ILE A 117 11.44 -1.74 13.70
N GLU A 118 11.55 -1.31 14.94
CA GLU A 118 11.57 -2.20 16.09
C GLU A 118 10.28 -3.03 16.16
N ASP A 119 9.14 -2.47 15.74
CA ASP A 119 7.86 -3.20 15.65
C ASP A 119 7.85 -4.17 14.46
N ILE A 120 8.40 -3.79 13.30
CA ILE A 120 8.59 -4.72 12.18
C ILE A 120 9.43 -5.92 12.63
N ILE A 121 10.53 -5.68 13.33
CA ILE A 121 11.41 -6.73 13.86
C ILE A 121 10.69 -7.58 14.91
N ALA A 122 9.95 -6.95 15.83
CA ALA A 122 9.24 -7.65 16.90
C ALA A 122 8.04 -8.48 16.38
N SER A 123 7.44 -8.09 15.26
CA SER A 123 6.29 -8.78 14.66
C SER A 123 6.60 -10.19 14.14
N GLY A 124 7.89 -10.52 13.95
CA GLY A 124 8.29 -11.78 13.33
C GLY A 124 8.04 -11.83 11.82
N ALA A 125 7.88 -10.67 11.16
CA ALA A 125 7.78 -10.59 9.71
C ALA A 125 9.00 -11.25 9.04
N GLN A 126 8.76 -12.03 8.00
CA GLN A 126 9.82 -12.61 7.16
C GLN A 126 10.21 -11.65 6.03
N ILE A 127 9.25 -10.85 5.57
CA ILE A 127 9.42 -9.91 4.46
C ILE A 127 8.73 -8.59 4.80
N THR A 128 9.41 -7.48 4.52
CA THR A 128 8.83 -6.14 4.55
C THR A 128 9.01 -5.48 3.19
N TYR A 129 7.99 -4.72 2.75
CA TYR A 129 8.01 -4.05 1.45
C TYR A 129 7.30 -2.72 1.49
N GLY A 130 7.86 -1.77 0.74
CA GLY A 130 7.39 -0.40 0.72
C GLY A 130 8.44 0.60 0.24
N PRO A 131 8.06 1.88 0.18
CA PRO A 131 8.96 2.93 -0.25
C PRO A 131 9.93 3.36 0.86
N ASN A 132 10.91 4.18 0.48
CA ASN A 132 11.65 5.06 1.39
C ASN A 132 12.48 4.43 2.53
N TYR A 133 12.84 3.14 2.45
CA TYR A 133 13.84 2.60 3.37
C TYR A 133 15.20 3.32 3.23
N THR A 134 15.80 3.66 4.39
CA THR A 134 17.20 4.10 4.46
C THR A 134 18.15 2.89 4.53
N GLU A 135 19.44 3.10 4.25
CA GLU A 135 20.45 2.05 4.36
C GLU A 135 20.57 1.48 5.78
N GLU A 136 20.47 2.34 6.81
CA GLU A 136 20.50 1.91 8.21
C GLU A 136 19.32 0.99 8.54
N GLN A 137 18.13 1.36 8.08
CA GLN A 137 16.91 0.57 8.29
C GLN A 137 17.03 -0.81 7.64
N MET A 138 17.52 -0.87 6.39
CA MET A 138 17.74 -2.14 5.69
C MET A 138 18.77 -3.02 6.41
N GLN A 139 19.86 -2.45 6.94
CA GLN A 139 20.86 -3.21 7.71
C GLN A 139 20.28 -3.77 9.03
N GLN A 140 19.41 -3.03 9.70
CA GLN A 140 18.74 -3.51 10.92
C GLN A 140 17.79 -4.68 10.62
N LEU A 141 17.01 -4.56 9.54
CA LEU A 141 16.08 -5.60 9.10
C LEU A 141 16.83 -6.86 8.62
N GLU A 142 17.92 -6.70 7.87
CA GLU A 142 18.80 -7.80 7.45
C GLU A 142 19.42 -8.52 8.66
N ALA A 143 19.89 -7.78 9.67
CA ALA A 143 20.41 -8.37 10.91
C ALA A 143 19.36 -9.16 11.71
N ALA A 144 18.07 -8.86 11.48
CA ALA A 144 16.93 -9.61 12.01
C ALA A 144 16.44 -10.75 11.10
N ASN A 145 17.12 -11.00 9.97
CA ASN A 145 16.74 -11.96 8.93
C ASN A 145 15.40 -11.64 8.24
N ILE A 146 15.08 -10.35 8.08
CA ILE A 146 13.89 -9.88 7.38
C ILE A 146 14.29 -9.40 5.98
N VAL A 147 13.73 -10.02 4.94
CA VAL A 147 13.98 -9.61 3.56
C VAL A 147 13.26 -8.28 3.29
N THR A 148 13.99 -7.27 2.82
CA THR A 148 13.44 -5.93 2.57
C THR A 148 13.34 -5.67 1.07
N LEU A 149 12.13 -5.50 0.56
CA LEU A 149 11.89 -5.11 -0.83
C LEU A 149 11.55 -3.61 -0.90
N LYS A 150 12.47 -2.84 -1.46
CA LYS A 150 12.25 -1.41 -1.69
C LYS A 150 11.40 -1.22 -2.94
N VAL A 151 10.23 -0.62 -2.78
CA VAL A 151 9.25 -0.44 -3.85
C VAL A 151 8.92 1.04 -3.98
N ASN A 152 9.40 1.69 -5.04
CA ASN A 152 9.17 3.13 -5.29
C ASN A 152 8.33 3.42 -6.55
N ALA A 153 8.12 2.42 -7.40
CA ALA A 153 7.34 2.52 -8.63
C ALA A 153 5.90 2.05 -8.36
N PHE A 154 5.01 2.99 -8.05
CA PHE A 154 3.58 2.78 -7.80
C PHE A 154 2.76 4.04 -8.14
N SER A 155 3.18 4.80 -9.15
CA SER A 155 2.62 6.13 -9.47
C SER A 155 1.42 6.09 -10.42
N ASN A 156 1.33 5.06 -11.25
CA ASN A 156 0.35 4.90 -12.34
C ASN A 156 -0.28 3.50 -12.31
N VAL A 157 -1.27 3.25 -13.16
CA VAL A 157 -2.02 1.98 -13.21
C VAL A 157 -1.10 0.79 -13.51
N GLU A 158 -0.20 0.93 -14.48
CA GLU A 158 0.75 -0.14 -14.86
C GLU A 158 1.66 -0.52 -13.69
N GLU A 159 2.23 0.47 -13.00
CA GLU A 159 3.07 0.27 -11.83
C GLU A 159 2.28 -0.39 -10.69
N MET A 160 1.04 0.04 -10.45
CA MET A 160 0.17 -0.60 -9.45
C MET A 160 -0.12 -2.06 -9.79
N LYS A 161 -0.41 -2.40 -11.05
CA LYS A 161 -0.59 -3.80 -11.49
C LYS A 161 0.67 -4.63 -11.26
N ASN A 162 1.85 -4.07 -11.51
CA ASN A 162 3.12 -4.73 -11.20
C ASN A 162 3.31 -4.97 -9.69
N ILE A 163 2.84 -4.05 -8.83
CA ILE A 163 2.81 -4.27 -7.37
C ILE A 163 1.87 -5.40 -7.01
N VAL A 164 0.68 -5.47 -7.61
CA VAL A 164 -0.27 -6.57 -7.35
C VAL A 164 0.37 -7.91 -7.72
N THR A 165 1.01 -8.00 -8.89
CA THR A 165 1.76 -9.20 -9.29
C THR A 165 2.87 -9.53 -8.31
N LEU A 166 3.70 -8.55 -7.93
CA LEU A 166 4.80 -8.75 -6.97
C LEU A 166 4.28 -9.27 -5.62
N ILE A 167 3.20 -8.68 -5.09
CA ILE A 167 2.63 -9.12 -3.81
C ILE A 167 2.02 -10.53 -3.95
N GLY A 168 1.38 -10.85 -5.09
CA GLY A 168 0.94 -12.20 -5.39
C GLY A 168 2.09 -13.20 -5.38
N ASP A 169 3.20 -12.85 -6.05
CA ASP A 169 4.42 -13.64 -6.07
C ASP A 169 5.04 -13.80 -4.68
N ILE A 170 5.04 -12.76 -3.83
CA ILE A 170 5.50 -12.84 -2.44
C ILE A 170 4.62 -13.81 -1.64
N LEU A 171 3.30 -13.69 -1.75
CA LEU A 171 2.37 -14.49 -0.95
C LEU A 171 2.34 -15.96 -1.35
N GLY A 172 2.57 -16.28 -2.63
CA GLY A 172 2.50 -17.64 -3.16
C GLY A 172 1.08 -18.21 -3.15
N ASP A 173 0.95 -19.53 -3.11
CA ASP A 173 -0.34 -20.23 -3.09
C ASP A 173 -1.25 -19.83 -4.28
N ASP A 174 -2.48 -19.40 -4.01
CA ASP A 174 -3.46 -18.92 -4.98
C ASP A 174 -3.35 -17.41 -5.27
N ALA A 175 -2.47 -16.69 -4.56
CA ALA A 175 -2.34 -15.24 -4.68
C ALA A 175 -1.85 -14.77 -6.07
N PRO A 176 -0.94 -15.47 -6.78
CA PRO A 176 -0.56 -15.10 -8.14
C PRO A 176 -1.73 -15.14 -9.14
N GLU A 177 -2.65 -16.10 -9.01
CA GLU A 177 -3.83 -16.16 -9.88
C GLU A 177 -4.82 -15.05 -9.54
N LYS A 178 -5.07 -14.80 -8.24
CA LYS A 178 -5.88 -13.64 -7.81
C LYS A 178 -5.31 -12.30 -8.29
N ALA A 179 -3.98 -12.18 -8.28
CA ALA A 179 -3.30 -10.99 -8.78
C ALA A 179 -3.53 -10.79 -10.28
N LYS A 180 -3.47 -11.87 -11.06
CA LYS A 180 -3.78 -11.87 -12.49
C LYS A 180 -5.25 -11.51 -12.74
N GLU A 181 -6.20 -12.14 -12.03
CA GLU A 181 -7.64 -11.86 -12.13
C GLU A 181 -7.94 -10.39 -11.80
N PHE A 182 -7.36 -9.84 -10.73
CA PHE A 182 -7.51 -8.44 -10.39
C PHE A 182 -6.92 -7.50 -11.45
N ASN A 183 -5.74 -7.81 -11.98
CA ASN A 183 -5.13 -7.00 -13.03
C ASN A 183 -5.98 -6.99 -14.31
N GLU A 184 -6.57 -8.14 -14.67
CA GLU A 184 -7.54 -8.23 -15.78
C GLU A 184 -8.81 -7.41 -15.50
N TYR A 185 -9.36 -7.47 -14.28
CA TYR A 185 -10.49 -6.65 -13.85
C TYR A 185 -10.19 -5.15 -14.00
N TYR A 186 -9.02 -4.72 -13.55
CA TYR A 186 -8.58 -3.33 -13.64
C TYR A 186 -8.46 -2.87 -15.11
N ASP A 187 -7.82 -3.67 -15.97
CA ASP A 187 -7.68 -3.37 -17.40
C ASP A 187 -9.06 -3.31 -18.10
N ASN A 188 -10.00 -4.16 -17.70
CA ASN A 188 -11.35 -4.17 -18.25
C ASN A 188 -12.12 -2.89 -17.91
N ASN A 189 -12.05 -2.40 -16.67
CA ASN A 189 -12.71 -1.14 -16.28
C ASN A 189 -12.13 0.07 -17.01
N ILE A 190 -10.80 0.14 -17.14
CA ILE A 190 -10.11 1.19 -17.91
C ILE A 190 -10.53 1.13 -19.39
N SER A 191 -10.57 -0.07 -19.97
CA SER A 191 -10.94 -0.26 -21.37
C SER A 191 -12.40 0.06 -21.63
N PHE A 192 -13.29 -0.30 -20.71
CA PHE A 192 -14.72 -0.02 -20.79
C PHE A 192 -14.99 1.48 -20.91
N VAL A 193 -14.39 2.30 -20.03
CA VAL A 193 -14.62 3.75 -20.06
C VAL A 193 -13.96 4.42 -21.25
N LYS A 194 -12.76 3.97 -21.65
CA LYS A 194 -12.08 4.45 -22.86
C LYS A 194 -12.90 4.19 -24.11
N GLU A 195 -13.46 2.98 -24.25
CA GLU A 195 -14.26 2.59 -25.41
C GLU A 195 -15.56 3.38 -25.49
N LYS A 196 -16.23 3.61 -24.36
CA LYS A 196 -17.45 4.42 -24.27
C LYS A 196 -17.24 5.90 -24.60
N THR A 197 -16.02 6.41 -24.41
CA THR A 197 -15.68 7.84 -24.57
C THR A 197 -14.80 8.13 -25.80
N LYS A 198 -14.42 7.12 -26.58
CA LYS A 198 -13.45 7.24 -27.68
C LYS A 198 -13.85 8.20 -28.80
N ASP A 199 -15.15 8.36 -29.03
CA ASP A 199 -15.72 9.16 -30.13
C ASP A 199 -16.09 10.59 -29.69
N LEU A 200 -15.81 10.96 -28.44
CA LEU A 200 -15.98 12.33 -27.94
C LEU A 200 -15.06 13.29 -28.70
N LYS A 201 -15.66 14.38 -29.20
CA LYS A 201 -14.92 15.52 -29.73
C LYS A 201 -14.34 16.34 -28.61
N GLU A 202 -13.36 17.18 -28.94
CA GLU A 202 -12.66 18.01 -27.95
C GLU A 202 -13.62 18.96 -27.21
N GLU A 203 -14.61 19.52 -27.89
CA GLU A 203 -15.64 20.38 -27.29
C GLU A 203 -16.64 19.65 -26.39
N GLU A 204 -16.71 18.32 -26.48
CA GLU A 204 -17.59 17.49 -25.64
C GLU A 204 -16.87 17.02 -24.37
N LYS A 205 -15.55 17.19 -24.28
CA LYS A 205 -14.78 16.73 -23.14
C LYS A 205 -14.94 17.63 -21.92
N ILE A 206 -15.20 17.00 -20.79
CA ILE A 206 -15.38 17.66 -19.49
C ILE A 206 -14.02 18.04 -18.89
N LYS A 207 -13.89 19.30 -18.47
CA LYS A 207 -12.76 19.74 -17.65
C LYS A 207 -12.95 19.28 -16.22
N VAL A 208 -11.99 18.50 -15.72
CA VAL A 208 -12.06 17.90 -14.40
C VAL A 208 -10.85 18.27 -13.55
N LEU A 209 -11.09 18.51 -12.26
CA LEU A 209 -10.07 18.83 -11.27
C LEU A 209 -10.21 17.92 -10.05
N ASN A 210 -9.09 17.32 -9.60
CA ASN A 210 -8.99 16.80 -8.24
C ASN A 210 -8.64 17.97 -7.31
N LEU A 211 -9.48 18.27 -6.34
CA LEU A 211 -9.27 19.39 -5.43
C LEU A 211 -9.54 18.95 -4.00
N ARG A 212 -8.60 19.18 -3.09
CA ARG A 212 -8.76 18.92 -1.66
C ARG A 212 -8.61 20.21 -0.87
N THR A 213 -9.18 20.22 0.33
CA THR A 213 -9.07 21.32 1.29
C THR A 213 -8.54 20.79 2.61
N SER A 214 -7.50 21.42 3.15
CA SER A 214 -7.00 21.12 4.49
C SER A 214 -6.38 22.37 5.12
N GLY A 215 -6.79 22.69 6.35
CA GLY A 215 -6.25 23.83 7.10
C GLY A 215 -6.38 25.19 6.38
N GLY A 216 -7.43 25.37 5.58
CA GLY A 216 -7.68 26.60 4.81
C GLY A 216 -6.88 26.74 3.51
N ASN A 217 -6.15 25.71 3.09
CA ASN A 217 -5.46 25.66 1.81
C ASN A 217 -6.17 24.73 0.83
N TYR A 218 -6.05 25.02 -0.46
CA TYR A 218 -6.40 24.08 -1.51
C TYR A 218 -5.16 23.29 -1.94
N THR A 219 -5.35 22.00 -2.20
CA THR A 219 -4.32 21.17 -2.82
C THR A 219 -4.88 20.41 -4.02
N THR A 220 -4.03 20.16 -5.01
CA THR A 220 -4.36 19.37 -6.20
C THR A 220 -3.19 18.46 -6.57
N VAL A 221 -3.39 17.62 -7.57
CA VAL A 221 -2.37 16.77 -8.20
C VAL A 221 -2.20 17.16 -9.68
N ASN A 222 -1.15 16.66 -10.35
CA ASN A 222 -0.88 16.93 -11.77
C ASN A 222 -0.91 15.64 -12.60
N GLY A 223 -0.53 15.73 -13.87
CA GLY A 223 -0.57 14.65 -14.84
C GLY A 223 0.27 13.42 -14.54
N LYS A 224 1.12 13.47 -13.51
CA LYS A 224 1.92 12.33 -13.05
C LYS A 224 1.21 11.51 -11.98
N ASP A 225 0.09 12.00 -11.46
CA ASP A 225 -0.71 11.31 -10.45
C ASP A 225 -1.71 10.35 -11.11
N ILE A 226 -1.97 9.22 -10.45
CA ILE A 226 -2.91 8.20 -10.93
C ILE A 226 -4.32 8.76 -11.16
N SER A 227 -4.73 9.78 -10.39
CA SER A 227 -6.03 10.45 -10.55
C SER A 227 -6.18 11.08 -11.93
N ALA A 228 -5.09 11.64 -12.48
CA ALA A 228 -5.09 12.21 -13.81
C ALA A 228 -5.19 11.11 -14.89
N GLU A 229 -4.58 9.94 -14.66
CA GLU A 229 -4.70 8.78 -15.55
C GLU A 229 -6.14 8.26 -15.60
N TYR A 230 -6.82 8.13 -14.45
CA TYR A 230 -8.24 7.72 -14.40
C TYR A 230 -9.14 8.71 -15.13
N ALA A 231 -8.97 10.01 -14.86
CA ALA A 231 -9.76 11.06 -15.49
C ALA A 231 -9.60 11.06 -17.02
N LYS A 232 -8.36 10.94 -17.51
CA LYS A 232 -8.06 10.85 -18.94
C LYS A 232 -8.61 9.56 -19.56
N ALA A 233 -8.52 8.43 -18.87
CA ALA A 233 -9.10 7.17 -19.33
C ALA A 233 -10.62 7.27 -19.49
N ALA A 234 -11.29 7.98 -18.58
CA ALA A 234 -12.72 8.26 -18.64
C ALA A 234 -13.10 9.38 -19.65
N GLY A 235 -12.15 9.92 -20.42
CA GLY A 235 -12.39 10.91 -21.46
C GLY A 235 -12.38 12.37 -21.00
N GLY A 236 -11.95 12.66 -19.76
CA GLY A 236 -11.87 14.02 -19.22
C GLY A 236 -10.59 14.78 -19.60
N ILE A 237 -10.66 16.10 -19.53
CA ILE A 237 -9.50 17.01 -19.59
C ILE A 237 -9.10 17.35 -18.14
N PHE A 238 -7.98 16.79 -17.68
CA PHE A 238 -7.46 17.07 -16.35
C PHE A 238 -6.81 18.47 -16.31
N VAL A 239 -7.45 19.47 -15.71
CA VAL A 239 -7.05 20.88 -15.90
C VAL A 239 -5.69 21.24 -15.27
N SER A 240 -5.27 20.50 -14.24
CA SER A 240 -3.99 20.67 -13.56
C SER A 240 -2.87 19.80 -14.14
N ASP A 241 -3.06 19.20 -15.33
CA ASP A 241 -2.13 18.22 -15.93
C ASP A 241 -0.68 18.71 -15.99
N SER A 242 -0.50 19.96 -16.44
CA SER A 242 0.80 20.60 -16.61
C SER A 242 1.22 21.47 -15.43
N TYR A 243 0.51 21.41 -14.29
CA TYR A 243 0.85 22.23 -13.14
C TYR A 243 2.21 21.83 -12.57
N GLU A 244 3.10 22.81 -12.43
CA GLU A 244 4.49 22.58 -12.02
C GLU A 244 4.57 22.21 -10.53
N GLY A 245 5.24 21.10 -10.25
CA GLY A 245 5.46 20.61 -8.90
C GLY A 245 5.87 19.14 -8.89
N VAL A 246 6.33 18.68 -7.73
CA VAL A 246 6.46 17.24 -7.48
C VAL A 246 5.06 16.67 -7.34
N SER A 247 4.77 15.57 -8.04
CA SER A 247 3.48 14.88 -7.95
C SER A 247 3.17 14.51 -6.50
N GLY A 248 1.95 14.81 -6.05
CA GLY A 248 1.54 14.83 -4.64
C GLY A 248 0.56 15.99 -4.38
N GLU A 249 0.32 16.31 -3.12
CA GLU A 249 -0.56 17.44 -2.73
C GLU A 249 0.15 18.78 -2.98
N MET A 250 -0.03 19.35 -4.17
CA MET A 250 0.49 20.67 -4.53
C MET A 250 -0.49 21.75 -4.10
N THR A 251 -0.03 22.72 -3.32
CA THR A 251 -0.84 23.88 -2.93
C THR A 251 -1.19 24.72 -4.15
N VAL A 252 -2.47 25.08 -4.27
CA VAL A 252 -3.00 26.01 -5.29
C VAL A 252 -3.83 27.10 -4.60
N ASN A 253 -3.99 28.23 -5.27
CA ASN A 253 -4.85 29.32 -4.80
C ASN A 253 -6.18 29.37 -5.58
N ALA A 254 -7.14 30.13 -5.05
CA ALA A 254 -8.43 30.31 -5.70
C ALA A 254 -8.31 30.93 -7.10
N GLU A 255 -7.37 31.85 -7.32
CA GLU A 255 -7.16 32.46 -8.65
C GLU A 255 -6.80 31.42 -9.71
N GLN A 256 -5.93 30.45 -9.38
CA GLN A 256 -5.56 29.38 -10.31
C GLN A 256 -6.75 28.45 -10.62
N ILE A 257 -7.56 28.14 -9.61
CA ILE A 257 -8.75 27.29 -9.77
C ILE A 257 -9.78 28.01 -10.66
N LEU A 258 -9.95 29.33 -10.48
CA LEU A 258 -10.80 30.18 -11.32
C LEU A 258 -10.29 30.27 -12.76
N GLU A 259 -8.97 30.28 -12.98
CA GLU A 259 -8.37 30.26 -14.31
C GLU A 259 -8.62 28.92 -15.02
N TRP A 260 -8.47 27.80 -14.31
CA TRP A 260 -8.79 26.48 -14.85
C TRP A 260 -10.28 26.31 -15.15
N ASN A 261 -11.13 26.88 -14.29
CA ASN A 261 -12.59 26.83 -14.35
C ASN A 261 -13.12 25.44 -14.75
N PRO A 262 -12.91 24.41 -13.89
CA PRO A 262 -13.36 23.06 -14.19
C PRO A 262 -14.90 22.97 -14.26
N ASP A 263 -15.38 22.06 -15.09
CA ASP A 263 -16.79 21.68 -15.21
C ASP A 263 -17.19 20.69 -14.12
N VAL A 264 -16.26 19.84 -13.69
CA VAL A 264 -16.42 18.87 -12.59
C VAL A 264 -15.25 18.98 -11.61
N ILE A 265 -15.55 19.00 -10.31
CA ILE A 265 -14.54 18.80 -9.25
C ILE A 265 -14.84 17.47 -8.58
N PHE A 266 -13.81 16.65 -8.37
CA PHE A 266 -13.87 15.52 -7.44
C PHE A 266 -12.87 15.70 -6.30
N THR A 267 -13.23 15.20 -5.13
CA THR A 267 -12.43 15.35 -3.90
C THR A 267 -12.47 14.09 -3.05
N MET A 268 -11.49 13.97 -2.16
CA MET A 268 -11.45 12.93 -1.14
C MET A 268 -11.94 13.50 0.19
N GLY A 269 -12.95 12.86 0.78
CA GLY A 269 -13.53 13.21 2.07
C GLY A 269 -14.68 14.22 2.00
N ALA A 270 -15.77 13.90 2.71
CA ALA A 270 -17.00 14.69 2.69
C ALA A 270 -16.81 16.14 3.18
N GLU A 271 -15.99 16.37 4.21
CA GLU A 271 -15.68 17.73 4.71
C GLU A 271 -15.05 18.60 3.63
N SER A 272 -14.18 18.02 2.80
CA SER A 272 -13.56 18.76 1.70
C SER A 272 -14.57 19.13 0.63
N GLY A 273 -15.47 18.20 0.28
CA GLY A 273 -16.57 18.46 -0.64
C GLY A 273 -17.46 19.60 -0.19
N GLU A 274 -17.88 19.57 1.08
CA GLU A 274 -18.71 20.64 1.66
C GLU A 274 -17.97 21.96 1.76
N THR A 275 -16.68 21.95 2.08
CA THR A 275 -15.85 23.16 2.09
C THR A 275 -15.80 23.80 0.71
N ILE A 276 -15.50 23.01 -0.33
CA ILE A 276 -15.40 23.50 -1.73
C ILE A 276 -16.73 24.06 -2.22
N LYS A 277 -17.85 23.36 -1.99
CA LYS A 277 -19.19 23.80 -2.42
C LYS A 277 -19.61 25.13 -1.79
N ASN A 278 -19.24 25.34 -0.53
CA ASN A 278 -19.68 26.50 0.25
C ASN A 278 -18.67 27.66 0.25
N ASP A 279 -17.53 27.52 -0.43
CA ASP A 279 -16.48 28.54 -0.43
C ASP A 279 -16.83 29.73 -1.35
N PRO A 280 -17.00 30.95 -0.81
CA PRO A 280 -17.30 32.13 -1.63
C PRO A 280 -16.21 32.46 -2.67
N ALA A 281 -14.95 32.05 -2.44
CA ALA A 281 -13.86 32.27 -3.39
C ALA A 281 -14.00 31.41 -4.65
N LEU A 282 -14.72 30.28 -4.57
CA LEU A 282 -14.94 29.35 -5.67
C LEU A 282 -16.35 29.46 -6.28
N ALA A 283 -17.21 30.34 -5.77
CA ALA A 283 -18.62 30.43 -6.15
C ALA A 283 -18.87 30.70 -7.65
N SER A 284 -17.89 31.26 -8.38
CA SER A 284 -17.99 31.48 -9.84
C SER A 284 -17.37 30.36 -10.68
N VAL A 285 -16.76 29.34 -10.07
CA VAL A 285 -16.27 28.15 -10.79
C VAL A 285 -17.48 27.35 -11.29
N GLU A 286 -17.48 26.94 -12.55
CA GLU A 286 -18.64 26.26 -13.16
C GLU A 286 -19.02 24.97 -12.40
N ALA A 287 -18.05 24.17 -11.95
CA ALA A 287 -18.33 23.01 -11.12
C ALA A 287 -19.11 23.34 -9.83
N VAL A 288 -18.73 24.41 -9.11
CA VAL A 288 -19.41 24.82 -7.86
C VAL A 288 -20.81 25.37 -8.17
N LYS A 289 -20.89 26.26 -9.16
CA LYS A 289 -22.13 26.92 -9.59
C LYS A 289 -23.19 25.93 -10.09
N ASN A 290 -22.77 24.85 -10.75
CA ASN A 290 -23.66 23.83 -11.32
C ASN A 290 -23.77 22.59 -10.41
N GLU A 291 -23.34 22.68 -9.15
CA GLU A 291 -23.38 21.60 -8.15
C GLU A 291 -22.68 20.29 -8.61
N GLN A 292 -21.66 20.41 -9.47
CA GLN A 292 -20.82 19.33 -9.98
C GLN A 292 -19.55 19.14 -9.13
N VAL A 293 -19.72 19.10 -7.81
CA VAL A 293 -18.65 18.81 -6.84
C VAL A 293 -18.95 17.47 -6.18
N PHE A 294 -18.17 16.45 -6.52
CA PHE A 294 -18.39 15.07 -6.10
C PHE A 294 -17.34 14.63 -5.08
N VAL A 295 -17.79 13.96 -4.02
CA VAL A 295 -16.90 13.24 -3.11
C VAL A 295 -16.68 11.86 -3.71
N GLU A 296 -15.43 11.45 -3.85
CA GLU A 296 -15.12 10.10 -4.32
C GLU A 296 -15.54 9.05 -3.28
N PRO A 297 -15.97 7.86 -3.73
CA PRO A 297 -16.21 6.76 -2.81
C PRO A 297 -14.93 6.32 -2.09
N SER A 298 -15.09 5.81 -0.87
CA SER A 298 -13.97 5.29 -0.07
C SER A 298 -14.45 4.13 0.79
N GLY A 299 -13.95 2.92 0.53
CA GLY A 299 -14.29 1.74 1.29
C GLY A 299 -13.18 1.29 2.25
N THR A 300 -12.60 0.12 1.99
CA THR A 300 -11.44 -0.35 2.76
C THR A 300 -10.23 0.57 2.55
N TYR A 301 -10.21 1.33 1.44
CA TYR A 301 -9.22 2.35 1.14
C TYR A 301 -9.76 3.37 0.11
N PRO A 302 -9.31 4.64 0.07
CA PRO A 302 -9.84 5.61 -0.90
C PRO A 302 -9.60 5.21 -2.38
N TRP A 303 -10.50 5.63 -3.26
CA TRP A 303 -10.50 5.22 -4.68
C TRP A 303 -9.57 6.06 -5.56
N SER A 304 -9.43 7.38 -5.34
CA SER A 304 -8.57 8.20 -6.21
C SER A 304 -7.09 8.15 -5.84
N VAL A 305 -6.68 7.21 -4.99
CA VAL A 305 -5.28 7.01 -4.63
C VAL A 305 -4.79 5.68 -5.18
N ARG A 306 -3.55 5.35 -4.86
CA ARG A 306 -2.87 4.13 -5.31
C ARG A 306 -3.38 2.96 -4.48
N SER A 307 -4.55 2.43 -4.82
CA SER A 307 -5.26 1.41 -4.05
C SER A 307 -5.86 0.34 -4.95
N ALA A 308 -6.23 -0.81 -4.38
CA ALA A 308 -6.97 -1.83 -5.11
C ALA A 308 -8.36 -1.33 -5.55
N GLU A 309 -9.07 -0.60 -4.67
CA GLU A 309 -10.37 0.00 -5.01
C GLU A 309 -10.28 1.09 -6.09
N GLY A 310 -9.08 1.61 -6.36
CA GLY A 310 -8.84 2.52 -7.49
C GLY A 310 -9.19 1.91 -8.85
N ALA A 311 -9.31 0.59 -8.97
CA ALA A 311 -9.84 -0.07 -10.17
C ALA A 311 -11.30 0.31 -10.49
N LEU A 312 -12.06 0.83 -9.53
CA LEU A 312 -13.44 1.35 -9.71
C LEU A 312 -13.47 2.83 -10.09
N MET A 313 -12.40 3.58 -9.79
CA MET A 313 -12.34 5.03 -10.00
C MET A 313 -12.61 5.47 -11.46
N PRO A 314 -12.12 4.77 -12.50
CA PRO A 314 -12.45 5.11 -13.88
C PRO A 314 -13.96 5.06 -14.16
N LEU A 315 -14.67 4.07 -13.62
CA LEU A 315 -16.13 3.91 -13.78
C LEU A 315 -16.87 5.10 -13.14
N PHE A 316 -16.49 5.45 -11.91
CA PHE A 316 -17.04 6.60 -11.20
C PHE A 316 -16.82 7.91 -11.96
N LEU A 317 -15.59 8.16 -12.41
CA LEU A 317 -15.27 9.36 -13.19
C LEU A 317 -16.03 9.41 -14.52
N GLY A 318 -16.17 8.27 -15.20
CA GLY A 318 -17.00 8.16 -16.40
C GLY A 318 -18.45 8.56 -16.13
N LYS A 319 -19.05 8.02 -15.06
CA LYS A 319 -20.44 8.30 -14.68
C LYS A 319 -20.69 9.78 -14.34
N ILE A 320 -19.82 10.41 -13.54
CA ILE A 320 -20.03 11.80 -13.12
C ILE A 320 -19.75 12.81 -14.25
N MET A 321 -18.83 12.50 -15.17
CA MET A 321 -18.53 13.39 -16.31
C MET A 321 -19.55 13.20 -17.44
N TYR A 322 -20.02 11.98 -17.68
CA TYR A 322 -20.86 11.66 -18.83
C TYR A 322 -22.06 10.78 -18.44
N PRO A 323 -22.99 11.26 -17.58
CA PRO A 323 -24.09 10.46 -17.06
C PRO A 323 -24.98 9.84 -18.16
N ASP A 324 -25.16 10.53 -19.29
CA ASP A 324 -25.94 10.04 -20.44
C ASP A 324 -25.24 8.89 -21.19
N ILE A 325 -23.90 8.90 -21.28
CA ILE A 325 -23.12 7.83 -21.94
C ILE A 325 -23.10 6.56 -21.06
N PHE A 326 -23.13 6.77 -19.74
CA PHE A 326 -23.07 5.74 -18.72
C PHE A 326 -24.42 5.59 -18.01
N GLU A 327 -25.55 5.76 -18.70
CA GLU A 327 -26.88 5.70 -18.07
C GLU A 327 -27.14 4.35 -17.38
N ASP A 328 -26.72 3.26 -18.01
CA ASP A 328 -26.88 1.87 -17.51
C ASP A 328 -25.88 1.47 -16.41
N LEU A 329 -24.87 2.30 -16.13
CA LEU A 329 -23.84 2.01 -15.12
C LEU A 329 -24.35 2.45 -13.73
N SER A 330 -24.48 1.51 -12.79
CA SER A 330 -24.61 1.79 -11.35
C SER A 330 -23.27 1.56 -10.67
N ILE A 331 -22.75 2.59 -10.00
CA ILE A 331 -21.48 2.49 -9.28
C ILE A 331 -21.66 1.65 -8.02
N GLU A 332 -22.83 1.71 -7.40
CA GLU A 332 -23.21 0.92 -6.23
C GLU A 332 -23.21 -0.58 -6.55
N ASP A 333 -23.82 -0.98 -7.66
CA ASP A 333 -23.87 -2.39 -8.07
C ASP A 333 -22.48 -2.92 -8.47
N GLU A 334 -21.67 -2.13 -9.17
CA GLU A 334 -20.27 -2.50 -9.48
C GLU A 334 -19.42 -2.58 -8.20
N THR A 335 -19.68 -1.73 -7.20
CA THR A 335 -19.03 -1.81 -5.88
C THR A 335 -19.40 -3.10 -5.15
N LYS A 336 -20.69 -3.44 -5.10
CA LYS A 336 -21.18 -4.70 -4.50
C LYS A 336 -20.54 -5.91 -5.17
N LYS A 337 -20.50 -5.90 -6.51
CA LYS A 337 -19.89 -6.96 -7.30
C LYS A 337 -18.40 -7.09 -7.03
N PHE A 338 -17.66 -5.98 -7.01
CA PHE A 338 -16.24 -5.96 -6.71
C PHE A 338 -15.95 -6.58 -5.33
N TYR A 339 -16.70 -6.19 -4.30
CA TYR A 339 -16.52 -6.75 -2.96
C TYR A 339 -16.85 -8.25 -2.90
N ASP A 340 -17.91 -8.72 -3.56
CA ASP A 340 -18.28 -10.14 -3.56
C ASP A 340 -17.25 -10.98 -4.33
N GLU A 341 -16.88 -10.56 -5.54
CA GLU A 341 -16.03 -11.34 -6.45
C GLU A 341 -14.53 -11.23 -6.11
N ILE A 342 -14.03 -10.05 -5.73
CA ILE A 342 -12.59 -9.82 -5.48
C ILE A 342 -12.26 -9.96 -3.98
N TYR A 343 -13.11 -9.47 -3.08
CA TYR A 343 -12.85 -9.55 -1.63
C TYR A 343 -13.52 -10.73 -0.95
N GLY A 344 -14.44 -11.42 -1.62
CA GLY A 344 -15.23 -12.49 -1.00
C GLY A 344 -16.15 -11.98 0.12
N TYR A 345 -16.54 -10.70 0.05
CA TYR A 345 -17.32 -10.01 1.07
C TYR A 345 -18.62 -9.45 0.51
N LYS A 346 -19.74 -9.72 1.17
CA LYS A 346 -21.05 -9.19 0.75
C LYS A 346 -21.37 -7.95 1.54
N LEU A 347 -21.27 -6.81 0.87
CA LEU A 347 -21.67 -5.53 1.43
C LEU A 347 -23.17 -5.50 1.76
N SER A 348 -23.49 -4.95 2.92
CA SER A 348 -24.83 -4.48 3.26
C SER A 348 -25.14 -3.15 2.55
N GLU A 349 -26.42 -2.78 2.50
CA GLU A 349 -26.82 -1.49 1.91
C GLU A 349 -26.24 -0.30 2.68
N GLU A 350 -26.16 -0.38 4.02
CA GLU A 350 -25.55 0.67 4.86
C GLU A 350 -24.04 0.82 4.58
N GLU A 351 -23.32 -0.28 4.38
CA GLU A 351 -21.91 -0.20 3.98
C GLU A 351 -21.76 0.42 2.59
N VAL A 352 -22.63 0.11 1.63
CA VAL A 352 -22.60 0.72 0.29
C VAL A 352 -22.87 2.21 0.36
N GLU A 353 -23.89 2.64 1.10
CA GLU A 353 -24.19 4.05 1.34
C GLU A 353 -22.98 4.76 1.96
N THR A 354 -22.33 4.14 2.97
CA THR A 354 -21.13 4.67 3.62
C THR A 354 -19.96 4.82 2.65
N ILE A 355 -19.70 3.79 1.82
CA ILE A 355 -18.63 3.82 0.82
C ILE A 355 -18.90 4.95 -0.18
N MET A 356 -20.13 5.05 -0.70
CA MET A 356 -20.50 6.05 -1.71
C MET A 356 -20.48 7.48 -1.15
N ALA A 357 -20.75 7.66 0.14
CA ALA A 357 -20.67 8.97 0.80
C ALA A 357 -19.22 9.46 0.95
N GLY A 358 -18.23 8.56 0.88
CA GLY A 358 -16.82 8.91 1.03
C GLY A 358 -16.50 9.54 2.40
N GLU A 359 -17.24 9.13 3.44
CA GLU A 359 -17.08 9.63 4.79
C GLU A 359 -15.76 9.11 5.39
N LYS A 360 -14.89 10.03 5.82
CA LYS A 360 -13.68 9.71 6.56
C LYS A 360 -13.37 10.78 7.60
#